data_AF-A0A9P1MWK0-F1
#
_entry.id   AF-A0A9P1MWK0-F1
#
_cell.length_a   1.000
_cell.length_b   1.000
_cell.length_c   1.000
_cell.angle_alpha   90.00
_cell.angle_beta   90.00
_cell.angle_gamma   90.00
#
_symmetry.space_group_name_H-M   'P 1'
#
loop_
_entity.id
_entity.type
_entity.pdbx_description
1 polymer ?
#
loop_
_entity_poly.entity_id
_entity_poly.type
_entity_poly.pdbx_seq_one_letter_code
_entity_poly.pdbx_strand_id
1 'polypeptide(L)'
;MTFMLAIFWLQWFEAFIAKCIILPYQYGLLTVGDPTKAYTSWWTDLESDMIPINYSDNIIPLLVASHLLWHYIYSIMFGVVATGTERIFATFYIHDYERKSRRYIPISLFIITHIITVPFAYCMTYNIFPYYIGFGTIIFLMALSLTVFLLVWKINFKLKNEMEKNLASRIFTLGEKFQIKENYRALLMAKRILIFAVCYAPITSTCFTLVNFKIIGNNAAIFIHLMENSISFNPLFTCPVLISCSSVWVNQFYKCCPILHNILKKKNNAVKEKINETDIYFNQLKNAWI
;
A
#
# COMPACT_ATOMS: atom_id res chain seq x y z
N MET A 1 4.40 6.95 11.34
CA MET A 1 4.26 6.08 10.14
C MET A 1 4.05 4.60 10.42
N THR A 2 4.94 3.89 11.13
CA THR A 2 4.87 2.41 11.27
C THR A 2 3.53 1.91 11.82
N PHE A 3 2.95 2.66 12.76
CA PHE A 3 1.62 2.39 13.32
C PHE A 3 0.49 2.46 12.27
N MET A 4 0.42 3.53 11.47
CA MET A 4 -0.60 3.65 10.41
C MET A 4 -0.42 2.58 9.33
N LEU A 5 0.82 2.31 8.92
CA LEU A 5 1.09 1.24 7.96
C LEU A 5 0.55 -0.08 8.52
N ALA A 6 0.87 -0.45 9.76
CA ALA A 6 0.37 -1.68 10.36
C ALA A 6 -1.16 -1.78 10.36
N ILE A 7 -1.88 -0.68 10.58
CA ILE A 7 -3.34 -0.68 10.57
C ILE A 7 -3.90 -0.82 9.15
N PHE A 8 -3.37 -0.08 8.17
CA PHE A 8 -3.77 -0.26 6.76
C PHE A 8 -3.44 -1.66 6.23
N TRP A 9 -2.47 -2.34 6.83
CA TRP A 9 -2.18 -3.74 6.56
C TRP A 9 -3.23 -4.69 7.15
N LEU A 10 -3.73 -4.42 8.37
CA LEU A 10 -4.85 -5.17 8.94
C LEU A 10 -6.12 -5.03 8.10
N GLN A 11 -6.27 -3.93 7.37
CA GLN A 11 -7.40 -3.70 6.48
C GLN A 11 -7.52 -4.76 5.36
N TRP A 12 -6.41 -5.44 5.01
CA TRP A 12 -6.46 -6.56 4.08
C TRP A 12 -7.39 -7.70 4.52
N PHE A 13 -7.61 -7.87 5.83
CA PHE A 13 -8.56 -8.88 6.31
C PHE A 13 -9.99 -8.61 5.84
N GLU A 14 -10.37 -7.36 5.57
CA GLU A 14 -11.68 -7.03 4.98
C GLU A 14 -11.82 -7.61 3.56
N ALA A 15 -10.78 -7.46 2.73
CA ALA A 15 -10.74 -8.04 1.39
C ALA A 15 -10.74 -9.57 1.42
N PHE A 16 -10.00 -10.15 2.37
CA PHE A 16 -9.96 -11.60 2.57
C PHE A 16 -11.34 -12.14 2.95
N ILE A 17 -12.01 -11.52 3.94
CA ILE A 17 -13.36 -11.90 4.36
C ILE A 17 -14.35 -11.75 3.19
N ALA A 18 -14.31 -10.63 2.48
CA ALA A 18 -15.15 -10.42 1.30
C ALA A 18 -14.95 -11.52 0.26
N LYS A 19 -13.71 -11.91 -0.01
CA LYS A 19 -13.40 -12.98 -0.96
C LYS A 19 -13.91 -14.34 -0.48
N CYS A 20 -13.76 -14.66 0.80
CA CYS A 20 -14.32 -15.89 1.39
C CYS A 20 -15.85 -15.96 1.24
N ILE A 21 -16.56 -14.84 1.34
CA ILE A 21 -18.01 -14.77 1.14
C ILE A 21 -18.38 -14.93 -0.34
N ILE A 22 -17.61 -14.34 -1.26
CA ILE A 22 -17.89 -14.36 -2.71
C ILE A 22 -17.56 -15.72 -3.36
N LEU A 23 -16.52 -16.43 -2.87
CA LEU A 23 -16.04 -17.69 -3.49
C LEU A 23 -17.10 -18.79 -3.66
N PRO A 24 -17.97 -19.09 -2.67
CA PRO A 24 -19.05 -20.06 -2.84
C PRO A 24 -19.99 -19.75 -4.01
N TYR A 25 -20.23 -18.47 -4.29
CA TYR A 25 -21.04 -18.03 -5.43
C TYR A 25 -20.26 -18.17 -6.75
N GLN A 26 -18.97 -17.85 -6.75
CA GLN A 26 -18.11 -18.00 -7.94
C GLN A 26 -17.90 -19.46 -8.37
N TYR A 27 -17.82 -20.39 -7.42
CA TYR A 27 -17.72 -21.83 -7.70
C TYR A 27 -19.07 -22.50 -7.99
N GLY A 28 -20.19 -21.77 -7.85
CA GLY A 28 -21.54 -22.31 -8.05
C GLY A 28 -22.05 -23.22 -6.92
N LEU A 29 -21.45 -23.15 -5.72
CA LEU A 29 -21.99 -23.80 -4.52
C LEU A 29 -23.29 -23.13 -4.07
N LEU A 30 -23.37 -21.80 -4.26
CA LEU A 30 -24.56 -20.99 -4.06
C LEU A 30 -24.88 -20.29 -5.39
N THR A 31 -26.14 -20.31 -5.81
CA THR A 31 -26.58 -19.66 -7.05
C THR A 31 -27.50 -18.47 -6.74
N VAL A 32 -27.36 -17.40 -7.52
CA VAL A 32 -28.22 -16.22 -7.47
C VAL A 32 -28.53 -15.82 -8.91
N GLY A 33 -29.79 -15.59 -9.24
CA GLY A 33 -30.25 -15.34 -10.61
C GLY A 33 -30.24 -16.59 -11.49
N ASP A 34 -30.02 -16.41 -12.79
CA ASP A 34 -30.05 -17.48 -13.78
C ASP A 34 -28.77 -18.34 -13.74
N PRO A 35 -28.84 -19.64 -13.40
CA PRO A 35 -27.67 -20.51 -13.33
C PRO A 35 -27.01 -20.79 -14.69
N THR A 36 -27.68 -20.47 -15.81
CA THR A 36 -27.16 -20.69 -17.16
C THR A 36 -26.32 -19.52 -17.68
N LYS A 37 -26.42 -18.34 -17.03
CA LYS A 37 -25.72 -17.12 -17.43
C LYS A 37 -24.61 -16.78 -16.43
N ALA A 38 -23.38 -16.64 -16.92
CA ALA A 38 -22.26 -16.16 -16.11
C ALA A 38 -22.30 -14.63 -16.01
N TYR A 39 -22.53 -14.10 -14.81
CA TYR A 39 -22.47 -12.67 -14.53
C TYR A 39 -21.06 -12.27 -14.14
N THR A 40 -20.44 -11.44 -14.97
CA THR A 40 -19.01 -11.11 -14.89
C THR A 40 -18.74 -9.60 -14.83
N SER A 41 -19.77 -8.78 -15.06
CA SER A 41 -19.69 -7.32 -15.01
C SER A 41 -19.74 -6.81 -13.57
N TRP A 42 -18.82 -5.92 -13.22
CA TRP A 42 -18.84 -5.24 -11.92
C TRP A 42 -19.74 -4.00 -11.91
N TRP A 43 -20.02 -3.48 -13.11
CA TRP A 43 -20.94 -2.38 -13.33
C TRP A 43 -21.53 -2.47 -14.74
N THR A 44 -22.80 -2.10 -14.88
CA THR A 44 -23.50 -2.02 -16.17
C THR A 44 -24.64 -1.01 -16.07
N ASP A 45 -24.88 -0.25 -17.14
CA ASP A 45 -26.07 0.58 -17.30
C ASP A 45 -27.24 -0.19 -17.91
N LEU A 46 -26.97 -1.38 -18.47
CA LEU A 46 -27.97 -2.22 -19.13
C LEU A 46 -28.60 -3.19 -18.15
N GLU A 47 -29.91 -3.04 -17.90
CA GLU A 47 -30.69 -3.92 -17.03
C GLU A 47 -30.63 -5.39 -17.48
N SER A 48 -30.52 -5.65 -18.79
CA SER A 48 -30.43 -7.01 -19.35
C SER A 48 -29.19 -7.78 -18.91
N ASP A 49 -28.15 -7.08 -18.46
CA ASP A 49 -26.91 -7.67 -17.98
C ASP A 49 -26.84 -7.77 -16.45
N MET A 50 -27.83 -7.23 -15.74
CA MET A 50 -27.92 -7.32 -14.29
C MET A 50 -28.44 -8.70 -13.86
N ILE A 51 -28.03 -9.13 -12.67
CA ILE A 51 -28.51 -10.37 -12.06
C ILE A 51 -29.98 -10.13 -11.65
N PRO A 52 -30.96 -10.90 -12.17
CA PRO A 52 -32.33 -10.82 -11.68
C PRO A 52 -32.36 -11.37 -10.27
N ILE A 53 -32.81 -10.56 -9.32
CA ILE A 53 -32.89 -10.94 -7.90
C ILE A 53 -34.33 -11.38 -7.62
N ASN A 54 -34.51 -12.62 -7.19
CA ASN A 54 -35.81 -13.08 -6.69
C ASN A 54 -35.98 -12.71 -5.22
N TYR A 55 -37.22 -12.57 -4.78
CA TYR A 55 -37.53 -12.23 -3.37
C TYR A 55 -37.02 -13.29 -2.37
N SER A 56 -36.83 -14.54 -2.82
CA SER A 56 -36.27 -15.64 -2.03
C SER A 56 -34.75 -15.60 -1.88
N ASP A 57 -34.04 -14.82 -2.69
CA ASP A 57 -32.59 -14.87 -2.75
C ASP A 57 -31.98 -14.05 -1.61
N ASN A 58 -31.20 -14.69 -0.75
CA ASN A 58 -30.49 -13.98 0.32
C ASN A 58 -29.24 -13.28 -0.25
N ILE A 59 -29.43 -12.04 -0.71
CA ILE A 59 -28.37 -11.20 -1.31
C ILE A 59 -27.50 -10.47 -0.27
N ILE A 60 -27.90 -10.47 1.00
CA ILE A 60 -27.21 -9.72 2.06
C ILE A 60 -25.72 -10.07 2.16
N PRO A 61 -25.29 -11.36 2.10
CA PRO A 61 -23.87 -11.70 2.14
C PRO A 61 -23.08 -11.06 0.99
N LEU A 62 -23.63 -11.03 -0.21
CA LEU A 62 -23.00 -10.40 -1.38
C LEU A 62 -22.89 -8.88 -1.21
N LEU A 63 -23.94 -8.22 -0.70
CA LEU A 63 -23.90 -6.78 -0.43
C LEU A 63 -22.84 -6.42 0.63
N VAL A 64 -22.75 -7.20 1.71
CA VAL A 64 -21.72 -7.01 2.74
C VAL A 64 -20.33 -7.22 2.16
N ALA A 65 -20.13 -8.28 1.37
CA ALA A 65 -18.85 -8.55 0.73
C ALA A 65 -18.45 -7.43 -0.25
N SER A 66 -19.38 -6.93 -1.06
CA SER A 66 -19.17 -5.80 -1.95
C SER A 66 -18.77 -4.54 -1.19
N HIS A 67 -19.46 -4.23 -0.09
CA HIS A 67 -19.14 -3.08 0.75
C HIS A 67 -17.73 -3.18 1.35
N LEU A 68 -17.37 -4.33 1.92
CA LEU A 68 -16.04 -4.59 2.48
C LEU A 68 -14.95 -4.46 1.42
N LEU A 69 -15.18 -4.98 0.21
CA LEU A 69 -14.22 -4.90 -0.89
C LEU A 69 -14.00 -3.45 -1.34
N TRP A 70 -15.08 -2.67 -1.53
CA TRP A 70 -14.96 -1.26 -1.87
C TRP A 70 -14.29 -0.45 -0.76
N HIS A 71 -14.67 -0.67 0.49
CA HIS A 71 -14.06 -0.01 1.64
C HIS A 71 -12.56 -0.27 1.72
N TYR A 72 -12.13 -1.52 1.50
CA TYR A 72 -10.72 -1.87 1.43
C TYR A 72 -9.97 -1.14 0.30
N ILE A 73 -10.52 -1.15 -0.93
CA ILE A 73 -9.89 -0.50 -2.10
C ILE A 73 -9.66 0.98 -1.82
N TYR A 74 -10.69 1.69 -1.36
CA TYR A 74 -10.57 3.13 -1.07
C TYR A 74 -9.69 3.41 0.14
N SER A 75 -9.74 2.58 1.19
CA SER A 75 -8.90 2.76 2.38
C SER A 75 -7.42 2.61 2.09
N ILE A 76 -7.02 1.70 1.18
CA ILE A 76 -5.63 1.65 0.69
C ILE A 76 -5.25 2.93 -0.03
N MET A 77 -6.09 3.41 -0.96
CA MET A 77 -5.77 4.59 -1.77
C MET A 77 -5.65 5.86 -0.91
N PHE A 78 -6.61 6.09 -0.03
CA PHE A 78 -6.55 7.19 0.96
C PHE A 78 -5.42 6.99 1.96
N GLY A 79 -5.09 5.75 2.33
CA GLY A 79 -3.97 5.43 3.21
C GLY A 79 -2.61 5.87 2.67
N VAL A 80 -2.39 5.74 1.36
CA VAL A 80 -1.16 6.26 0.71
C VAL A 80 -1.08 7.79 0.85
N VAL A 81 -2.19 8.51 0.64
CA VAL A 81 -2.23 9.98 0.82
C VAL A 81 -2.05 10.37 2.28
N ALA A 82 -2.68 9.67 3.21
CA ALA A 82 -2.56 9.90 4.65
C ALA A 82 -1.12 9.70 5.14
N THR A 83 -0.44 8.65 4.66
CA THR A 83 0.99 8.43 4.99
C THR A 83 1.89 9.52 4.41
N GLY A 84 1.63 9.99 3.19
CA GLY A 84 2.33 11.15 2.63
C GLY A 84 2.09 12.43 3.45
N THR A 85 0.87 12.64 3.92
CA THR A 85 0.49 13.80 4.74
C THR A 85 1.16 13.77 6.11
N GLU A 86 1.27 12.60 6.75
CA GLU A 86 2.06 12.46 7.99
C GLU A 86 3.52 12.83 7.77
N ARG A 87 4.07 12.54 6.59
CA ARG A 87 5.45 12.92 6.26
C ARG A 87 5.62 14.43 6.04
N ILE A 88 4.59 15.13 5.56
CA ILE A 88 4.57 16.60 5.56
C ILE A 88 4.67 17.12 6.99
N PHE A 89 3.84 16.62 7.91
CA PHE A 89 3.88 17.04 9.31
C PHE A 89 5.22 16.72 9.99
N ALA A 90 5.80 15.54 9.72
CA ALA A 90 7.13 15.18 10.24
C ALA A 90 8.23 16.12 9.72
N THR A 91 8.11 16.59 8.48
CA THR A 91 9.05 17.56 7.88
C THR A 91 8.84 18.96 8.43
N PHE A 92 7.59 19.37 8.65
CA PHE A 92 7.25 20.68 9.21
C PHE A 92 7.70 20.81 10.67
N TYR A 93 7.46 19.77 11.48
CA TYR A 93 7.85 19.74 12.89
C TYR A 93 9.25 19.16 13.12
N ILE A 94 10.18 19.31 12.17
CA ILE A 94 11.46 18.62 12.19
C ILE A 94 12.16 18.73 13.54
N HIS A 95 12.22 19.95 14.12
CA HIS A 95 12.90 20.25 15.38
C HIS A 95 12.48 19.39 16.58
N ASP A 96 11.19 19.05 16.67
CA ASP A 96 10.61 18.47 17.88
C ASP A 96 9.79 17.21 17.60
N TYR A 97 9.68 16.72 16.35
CA TYR A 97 8.72 15.69 15.94
C TYR A 97 8.77 14.46 16.84
N GLU A 98 9.97 13.99 17.16
CA GLU A 98 10.17 12.80 18.02
C GLU A 98 10.28 13.12 19.51
N ARG A 99 10.60 14.36 19.89
CA ARG A 99 10.72 14.77 21.30
C ARG A 99 9.37 14.86 21.99
N LYS A 100 8.32 15.26 21.26
CA LYS A 100 6.93 15.26 21.73
C LYS A 100 6.15 14.16 21.03
N SER A 101 5.49 13.29 21.81
CA SER A 101 4.60 12.27 21.27
C SER A 101 3.43 12.92 20.51
N ARG A 102 3.50 12.94 19.19
CA ARG A 102 2.44 13.44 18.31
C ARG A 102 1.61 12.32 17.70
N ARG A 103 1.31 11.27 18.48
CA ARG A 103 0.48 10.13 18.03
C ARG A 103 -0.92 10.55 17.58
N TYR A 104 -1.41 11.71 18.03
CA TYR A 104 -2.68 12.27 17.58
C TYR A 104 -2.72 12.58 16.07
N ILE A 105 -1.58 12.90 15.43
CA ILE A 105 -1.51 13.16 13.98
C ILE A 105 -1.87 11.88 13.18
N PRO A 106 -1.16 10.75 13.33
CA PRO A 106 -1.52 9.53 12.63
C PRO A 106 -2.90 8.99 13.02
N ILE A 107 -3.31 9.13 14.29
CA ILE A 107 -4.64 8.68 14.74
C ILE A 107 -5.76 9.51 14.09
N SER A 108 -5.63 10.83 14.06
CA SER A 108 -6.62 11.70 13.41
C SER A 108 -6.69 11.45 11.91
N LEU A 109 -5.55 11.33 11.23
CA LEU A 109 -5.51 10.98 9.80
C LEU A 109 -6.21 9.65 9.53
N PHE A 110 -5.99 8.63 10.38
CA PHE A 110 -6.66 7.34 10.26
C PHE A 110 -8.18 7.44 10.41
N ILE A 111 -8.66 8.18 11.42
CA ILE A 111 -10.08 8.39 11.68
C ILE A 111 -10.73 9.14 10.51
N ILE A 112 -10.09 10.22 10.03
CA ILE A 112 -10.57 11.01 8.89
C ILE A 112 -10.68 10.13 7.64
N THR A 113 -9.67 9.28 7.38
CA THR A 113 -9.72 8.34 6.25
C THR A 113 -10.97 7.47 6.32
N HIS A 114 -11.28 6.87 7.48
CA HIS A 114 -12.44 5.98 7.61
C HIS A 114 -13.78 6.71 7.55
N ILE A 115 -13.85 7.93 8.10
CA ILE A 115 -15.04 8.79 7.97
C ILE A 115 -15.35 9.09 6.51
N ILE A 116 -14.34 9.15 5.64
CA ILE A 116 -14.51 9.39 4.21
C ILE A 116 -14.78 8.08 3.45
N THR A 117 -14.01 7.02 3.72
CA THR A 117 -14.03 5.79 2.92
C THR A 117 -15.27 4.94 3.17
N VAL A 118 -15.82 4.91 4.39
CA VAL A 118 -17.01 4.12 4.71
C VAL A 118 -18.25 4.63 3.94
N PRO A 119 -18.61 5.93 3.97
CA PRO A 119 -19.71 6.46 3.15
C PRO A 119 -19.43 6.31 1.65
N PHE A 120 -18.18 6.50 1.22
CA PHE A 120 -17.82 6.36 -0.19
C PHE A 120 -18.05 4.92 -0.69
N ALA A 121 -17.65 3.92 0.10
CA ALA A 121 -17.89 2.50 -0.19
C ALA A 121 -19.38 2.17 -0.21
N TYR A 122 -20.18 2.78 0.68
CA TYR A 122 -21.64 2.68 0.64
C TYR A 122 -22.20 3.24 -0.68
N CYS A 123 -21.81 4.45 -1.08
CA CYS A 123 -22.26 5.06 -2.34
C CYS A 123 -21.91 4.21 -3.56
N MET A 124 -20.74 3.58 -3.57
CA MET A 124 -20.32 2.68 -4.65
C MET A 124 -21.11 1.37 -4.65
N THR A 125 -21.38 0.79 -3.48
CA THR A 125 -22.11 -0.49 -3.36
C THR A 125 -23.54 -0.37 -3.86
N TYR A 126 -24.20 0.76 -3.60
CA TYR A 126 -25.57 1.03 -4.04
C TYR A 126 -25.64 1.75 -5.39
N ASN A 127 -24.52 1.84 -6.12
CA ASN A 127 -24.42 2.53 -7.42
C ASN A 127 -24.96 3.98 -7.39
N ILE A 128 -24.91 4.65 -6.23
CA ILE A 128 -25.22 6.09 -6.09
C ILE A 128 -24.16 6.90 -6.85
N PHE A 129 -22.91 6.45 -6.77
CA PHE A 129 -21.85 6.95 -7.63
C PHE A 129 -21.65 6.03 -8.82
N PRO A 130 -21.80 6.53 -10.06
CA PRO A 130 -21.51 5.74 -11.25
C PRO A 130 -20.01 5.41 -11.27
N TYR A 131 -19.70 4.34 -12.00
CA TYR A 131 -18.35 3.80 -12.15
C TYR A 131 -17.28 4.87 -12.44
N TYR A 132 -17.57 5.83 -13.31
CA TYR A 132 -16.62 6.88 -13.71
C TYR A 132 -16.16 7.77 -12.56
N ILE A 133 -17.04 8.04 -11.58
CA ILE A 133 -16.69 8.80 -10.38
C ILE A 133 -15.76 7.96 -9.49
N GLY A 134 -16.12 6.69 -9.27
CA GLY A 134 -15.29 5.75 -8.51
C GLY A 134 -13.90 5.57 -9.10
N PHE A 135 -13.78 5.50 -10.43
CA PHE A 135 -12.50 5.40 -11.14
C PHE A 135 -11.71 6.72 -11.12
N GLY A 136 -12.39 7.84 -11.38
CA GLY A 136 -11.78 9.18 -11.38
C GLY A 136 -11.17 9.54 -10.02
N THR A 137 -11.82 9.15 -8.92
CA THR A 137 -11.28 9.36 -7.57
C THR A 137 -10.00 8.58 -7.31
N ILE A 138 -9.88 7.33 -7.80
CA ILE A 138 -8.65 6.55 -7.68
C ILE A 138 -7.51 7.24 -8.42
N ILE A 139 -7.71 7.66 -9.68
CA ILE A 139 -6.69 8.38 -10.46
C ILE A 139 -6.29 9.68 -9.75
N PHE A 140 -7.27 10.44 -9.27
CA PHE A 140 -7.02 11.69 -8.54
C PHE A 140 -6.18 11.46 -7.28
N LEU A 141 -6.52 10.47 -6.45
CA LEU A 141 -5.76 10.15 -5.24
C LEU A 141 -4.34 9.69 -5.55
N MET A 142 -4.16 8.93 -6.64
CA MET A 142 -2.84 8.52 -7.10
C MET A 142 -1.99 9.72 -7.54
N ALA A 143 -2.55 10.64 -8.32
CA ALA A 143 -1.87 11.88 -8.70
C ALA A 143 -1.52 12.74 -7.47
N LEU A 144 -2.46 12.91 -6.55
CA LEU A 144 -2.25 13.64 -5.29
C LEU A 144 -1.13 13.02 -4.46
N SER A 145 -1.10 11.69 -4.35
CA SER A 145 -0.06 10.97 -3.61
C SER A 145 1.34 11.22 -4.19
N LEU A 146 1.47 11.23 -5.52
CA LEU A 146 2.72 11.52 -6.21
C LEU A 146 3.15 12.97 -5.96
N THR A 147 2.22 13.92 -6.05
CA THR A 147 2.50 15.34 -5.77
C THR A 147 2.98 15.54 -4.34
N VAL A 148 2.29 14.96 -3.35
CA VAL A 148 2.68 15.02 -1.93
C VAL A 148 4.10 14.45 -1.74
N PHE A 149 4.39 13.29 -2.35
CA PHE A 149 5.71 12.69 -2.26
C PHE A 149 6.80 13.59 -2.86
N LEU A 150 6.60 14.14 -4.05
CA LEU A 150 7.57 15.02 -4.71
C LEU A 150 7.84 16.30 -3.90
N LEU A 151 6.80 16.88 -3.28
CA LEU A 151 6.94 18.04 -2.41
C LEU A 151 7.79 17.72 -1.18
N VAL A 152 7.47 16.64 -0.48
CA VAL A 152 8.23 16.22 0.72
C VAL A 152 9.66 15.84 0.36
N TRP A 153 9.86 15.17 -0.78
CA TRP A 153 11.19 14.83 -1.30
C TRP A 153 12.02 16.08 -1.57
N LYS A 154 11.46 17.07 -2.27
CA LYS A 154 12.16 18.32 -2.60
C LYS A 154 12.62 19.06 -1.34
N ILE A 155 11.74 19.17 -0.33
CA ILE A 155 12.05 19.85 0.93
C ILE A 155 13.16 19.10 1.69
N ASN A 156 13.01 17.78 1.88
CA ASN A 156 14.00 17.00 2.63
C ASN A 156 15.35 16.90 1.92
N PHE A 157 15.36 16.85 0.58
CA PHE A 157 16.60 16.89 -0.19
C PHE A 157 17.32 18.23 -0.04
N LYS A 158 16.58 19.34 -0.06
CA LYS A 158 17.15 20.68 0.18
C LYS A 158 17.77 20.76 1.59
N LEU A 159 17.03 20.36 2.62
CA LEU A 159 17.51 20.36 4.01
C LEU A 159 18.76 19.49 4.19
N LYS A 160 18.79 18.31 3.56
CA LYS A 160 19.97 17.43 3.58
C LYS A 160 21.19 18.08 2.93
N ASN A 161 21.01 18.69 1.76
CA ASN A 161 22.10 19.36 1.05
C ASN A 161 22.64 20.58 1.82
N GLU A 162 21.76 21.37 2.45
CA GLU A 162 22.16 22.50 3.30
C GLU A 162 22.98 22.03 4.50
N MET A 163 22.55 20.93 5.13
CA MET A 163 23.26 20.30 6.24
C MET A 163 24.63 19.75 5.80
N GLU A 164 24.74 19.09 4.65
CA GLU A 164 26.00 18.49 4.18
C GLU A 164 27.01 19.53 3.70
N LYS A 165 26.54 20.64 3.10
CA LYS A 165 27.42 21.72 2.61
C LYS A 165 27.89 22.68 3.70
N ASN A 166 27.46 22.49 4.96
CA ASN A 166 27.71 23.42 6.07
C ASN A 166 27.49 24.89 5.65
N LEU A 167 26.43 25.16 4.89
CA LEU A 167 26.10 26.51 4.46
C LEU A 167 25.89 27.38 5.71
N ALA A 168 26.67 28.46 5.83
CA ALA A 168 26.74 29.33 7.00
C ALA A 168 25.39 29.97 7.39
N SER A 169 24.35 29.83 6.57
CA SER A 169 23.01 30.35 6.80
C SER A 169 22.21 29.63 7.89
N ARG A 170 22.59 28.40 8.28
CA ARG A 170 21.86 27.66 9.33
C ARG A 170 22.76 26.70 10.11
N ILE A 171 22.86 26.95 11.43
CA ILE A 171 23.52 26.03 12.36
C ILE A 171 22.51 24.94 12.75
N PHE A 172 22.76 23.70 12.33
CA PHE A 172 21.93 22.55 12.70
C PHE A 172 22.45 21.89 13.99
N THR A 173 21.55 21.68 14.95
CA THR A 173 21.80 20.89 16.15
C THR A 173 21.99 19.40 15.82
N LEU A 174 22.62 18.65 16.73
CA LEU A 174 22.83 17.20 16.54
C LEU A 174 21.51 16.43 16.33
N GLY A 175 20.47 16.81 17.08
CA GLY A 175 19.14 16.22 16.98
C GLY A 175 18.49 16.46 15.60
N GLU A 176 18.56 17.69 15.09
CA GLU A 176 18.05 18.02 13.75
C GLU A 176 18.78 17.24 12.66
N LYS A 177 20.12 17.12 12.75
CA LYS A 177 20.91 16.34 11.78
C LYS A 177 20.49 14.86 11.76
N PHE A 178 20.23 14.28 12.93
CA PHE A 178 19.73 12.92 13.03
C PHE A 178 18.34 12.78 12.39
N GLN A 179 17.42 13.70 12.69
CA GLN A 179 16.06 13.69 12.15
C GLN A 179 16.01 13.91 10.63
N ILE A 180 16.84 14.79 10.08
CA ILE A 180 16.96 14.99 8.62
C ILE A 180 17.41 13.69 7.95
N LYS A 181 18.43 13.01 8.50
CA LYS A 181 18.92 11.74 7.95
C LYS A 181 17.87 10.64 8.04
N GLU A 182 17.17 10.53 9.16
CA GLU A 182 16.13 9.51 9.36
C GLU A 182 14.91 9.77 8.46
N ASN A 183 14.43 11.02 8.36
CA ASN A 183 13.35 11.39 7.44
C ASN A 183 13.73 11.14 5.98
N TYR A 184 14.97 11.46 5.58
CA TYR A 184 15.45 11.16 4.23
C TYR A 184 15.50 9.66 3.95
N ARG A 185 15.94 8.84 4.91
CA ARG A 185 15.92 7.38 4.82
C ARG A 185 14.49 6.84 4.73
N ALA A 186 13.57 7.35 5.54
CA ALA A 186 12.16 7.00 5.49
C ALA A 186 11.52 7.36 4.13
N LEU A 187 11.94 8.48 3.52
CA LEU A 187 11.49 8.88 2.17
C LEU A 187 12.02 7.97 1.07
N LEU A 188 13.25 7.48 1.17
CA LEU A 188 13.78 6.47 0.24
C LEU A 188 12.97 5.17 0.29
N MET A 189 12.55 4.76 1.50
CA MET A 189 11.63 3.63 1.70
C MET A 189 10.25 3.94 1.10
N ALA A 190 9.66 5.09 1.43
CA ALA A 190 8.37 5.54 0.90
C ALA A 190 8.36 5.60 -0.64
N LYS A 191 9.49 6.01 -1.26
CA LYS A 191 9.63 6.05 -2.72
C LYS A 191 9.37 4.68 -3.37
N ARG A 192 9.90 3.60 -2.79
CA ARG A 192 9.76 2.25 -3.34
C ARG A 192 8.30 1.78 -3.27
N ILE A 193 7.64 2.04 -2.15
CA ILE A 193 6.21 1.72 -1.93
C ILE A 193 5.35 2.54 -2.90
N LEU A 194 5.64 3.83 -3.04
CA LEU A 194 4.88 4.73 -3.90
C LEU A 194 5.05 4.39 -5.39
N ILE A 195 6.28 4.09 -5.85
CA ILE A 195 6.50 3.60 -7.22
C ILE A 195 5.69 2.33 -7.46
N PHE A 196 5.71 1.38 -6.52
CA PHE A 196 4.91 0.18 -6.63
C PHE A 196 3.41 0.52 -6.75
N ALA A 197 2.86 1.35 -5.87
CA ALA A 197 1.46 1.75 -5.92
C ALA A 197 1.10 2.48 -7.24
N VAL A 198 1.94 3.42 -7.69
CA VAL A 198 1.76 4.22 -8.91
C VAL A 198 1.87 3.38 -10.18
N CYS A 199 2.66 2.31 -10.19
CA CYS A 199 2.69 1.39 -11.33
C CYS A 199 1.56 0.36 -11.26
N TYR A 200 1.30 -0.19 -10.08
CA TYR A 200 0.37 -1.28 -9.87
C TYR A 200 -1.10 -0.88 -10.02
N ALA A 201 -1.51 0.19 -9.33
CA ALA A 201 -2.91 0.61 -9.30
C ALA A 201 -3.46 0.98 -10.70
N PRO A 202 -2.73 1.71 -11.56
CA PRO A 202 -3.21 2.00 -12.92
C PRO A 202 -3.30 0.76 -13.80
N ILE A 203 -2.39 -0.22 -13.66
CA ILE A 203 -2.46 -1.46 -14.44
C ILE A 203 -3.74 -2.21 -14.08
N THR A 204 -3.99 -2.43 -12.78
CA THR A 204 -5.21 -3.11 -12.31
C THR A 204 -6.47 -2.34 -12.71
N SER A 205 -6.46 -1.01 -12.60
CA SER A 205 -7.59 -0.16 -12.96
C SER A 205 -7.84 -0.13 -14.47
N THR A 206 -6.79 -0.19 -15.30
CA THR A 206 -6.93 -0.28 -16.76
C THR A 206 -7.53 -1.64 -17.16
N CYS A 207 -7.05 -2.73 -16.58
CA CYS A 207 -7.66 -4.05 -16.76
C CYS A 207 -9.14 -4.04 -16.38
N PHE A 208 -9.50 -3.36 -15.29
CA PHE A 208 -10.89 -3.22 -14.85
C PHE A 208 -11.75 -2.48 -15.89
N THR A 209 -11.26 -1.37 -16.41
CA THR A 209 -11.95 -0.59 -17.45
C THR A 209 -12.17 -1.40 -18.72
N LEU A 210 -11.15 -2.13 -19.17
CA LEU A 210 -11.23 -2.96 -20.38
C LEU A 210 -12.28 -4.08 -20.26
N VAL A 211 -12.43 -4.65 -19.05
CA VAL A 211 -13.44 -5.66 -18.75
C VAL A 211 -14.84 -5.04 -18.72
N ASN A 212 -15.05 -3.94 -17.99
CA ASN A 212 -16.38 -3.34 -17.84
C ASN A 212 -16.93 -2.81 -19.18
N PHE A 213 -16.08 -2.28 -20.06
CA PHE A 213 -16.48 -1.86 -21.41
C PHE A 213 -16.56 -3.00 -22.43
N LYS A 214 -16.44 -4.26 -22.00
CA LYS A 214 -16.52 -5.47 -22.83
C LYS A 214 -15.55 -5.47 -24.03
N ILE A 215 -14.44 -4.72 -23.95
CA ILE A 215 -13.45 -4.59 -25.04
C ILE A 215 -12.73 -5.92 -25.27
N ILE A 216 -12.54 -6.71 -24.22
CA ILE A 216 -11.76 -7.96 -24.24
C ILE A 216 -12.57 -9.17 -24.78
N GLY A 217 -13.88 -9.03 -24.96
CA GLY A 217 -14.74 -10.09 -25.52
C GLY A 217 -14.61 -11.42 -24.77
N ASN A 218 -14.31 -12.51 -25.50
CA ASN A 218 -14.26 -13.88 -24.97
C ASN A 218 -13.19 -14.12 -23.89
N ASN A 219 -12.14 -13.30 -23.82
CA ASN A 219 -11.06 -13.49 -22.84
C ASN A 219 -11.33 -12.78 -21.50
N ALA A 220 -12.51 -12.17 -21.33
CA ALA A 220 -12.84 -11.35 -20.15
C ALA A 220 -12.67 -12.12 -18.82
N ALA A 221 -12.99 -13.42 -18.80
CA ALA A 221 -12.86 -14.25 -17.60
C ALA A 221 -11.42 -14.29 -17.05
N ILE A 222 -10.42 -14.42 -17.93
CA ILE A 222 -9.00 -14.44 -17.53
C ILE A 222 -8.62 -13.10 -16.90
N PHE A 223 -9.05 -11.99 -17.51
CA PHE A 223 -8.75 -10.64 -17.02
C PHE A 223 -9.45 -10.33 -15.69
N ILE A 224 -10.68 -10.81 -15.50
CA ILE A 224 -11.41 -10.70 -14.23
C ILE A 224 -10.65 -11.45 -13.13
N HIS A 225 -10.25 -12.69 -13.39
CA HIS A 225 -9.47 -13.46 -12.42
C HIS A 225 -8.13 -12.79 -12.11
N LEU A 226 -7.40 -12.28 -13.11
CA LEU A 226 -6.16 -11.54 -12.89
C LEU A 226 -6.38 -10.28 -12.04
N MET A 227 -7.45 -9.55 -12.28
CA MET A 227 -7.78 -8.34 -11.56
C MET A 227 -8.20 -8.62 -10.12
N GLU A 228 -9.11 -9.57 -9.90
CA GLU A 228 -9.54 -9.97 -8.56
C GLU A 228 -8.38 -10.47 -7.69
N ASN A 229 -7.52 -11.28 -8.28
CA ASN A 229 -6.31 -11.79 -7.62
C ASN A 229 -5.30 -10.67 -7.37
N SER A 230 -5.23 -9.67 -8.25
CA SER A 230 -4.39 -8.48 -8.02
C SER A 230 -4.86 -7.73 -6.76
N ILE A 231 -6.16 -7.42 -6.66
CA ILE A 231 -6.72 -6.72 -5.50
C ILE A 231 -6.53 -7.54 -4.21
N SER A 232 -6.78 -8.85 -4.28
CA SER A 232 -6.76 -9.76 -3.12
C SER A 232 -5.36 -10.15 -2.66
N PHE A 233 -4.39 -10.28 -3.57
CA PHE A 233 -3.02 -10.69 -3.25
C PHE A 233 -2.00 -9.54 -3.26
N ASN A 234 -2.44 -8.28 -3.23
CA ASN A 234 -1.58 -7.11 -3.08
C ASN A 234 -0.53 -7.23 -1.94
N PRO A 235 -0.83 -7.84 -0.77
CA PRO A 235 0.17 -8.19 0.23
C PRO A 235 1.40 -8.95 -0.25
N LEU A 236 1.23 -9.91 -1.17
CA LEU A 236 2.35 -10.72 -1.68
C LEU A 236 3.39 -9.87 -2.40
N PHE A 237 2.98 -8.73 -2.96
CA PHE A 237 3.87 -7.81 -3.67
C PHE A 237 4.38 -6.69 -2.75
N THR A 238 3.53 -6.17 -1.89
CA THR A 238 3.87 -5.05 -0.99
C THR A 238 4.73 -5.46 0.21
N CYS A 239 4.57 -6.68 0.75
CA CYS A 239 5.39 -7.22 1.84
C CYS A 239 6.88 -7.30 1.46
N PRO A 240 7.27 -7.95 0.35
CA PRO A 240 8.67 -7.99 -0.07
C PRO A 240 9.27 -6.61 -0.28
N VAL A 241 8.49 -5.68 -0.86
CA VAL A 241 8.93 -4.29 -1.04
C VAL A 241 9.23 -3.65 0.32
N LEU A 242 8.34 -3.76 1.30
CA LEU A 242 8.54 -3.22 2.64
C LEU A 242 9.74 -3.84 3.36
N ILE A 243 9.86 -5.17 3.33
CA ILE A 243 10.97 -5.89 3.95
C ILE A 243 12.28 -5.44 3.32
N SER A 244 12.34 -5.34 1.98
CA SER A 244 13.55 -4.92 1.25
C SER A 244 13.96 -3.46 1.50
N CYS A 245 13.08 -2.63 2.05
CA CYS A 245 13.40 -1.22 2.32
C CYS A 245 14.34 -1.02 3.51
N SER A 246 14.50 -2.01 4.40
CA SER A 246 15.41 -1.90 5.53
C SER A 246 16.20 -3.18 5.72
N SER A 247 17.53 -3.06 5.71
CA SER A 247 18.45 -4.18 5.97
C SER A 247 18.19 -4.86 7.32
N VAL A 248 17.68 -4.12 8.31
CA VAL A 248 17.26 -4.67 9.61
C VAL A 248 16.07 -5.62 9.44
N TRP A 249 15.06 -5.19 8.67
CA TRP A 249 13.85 -5.96 8.42
C TRP A 249 14.13 -7.19 7.56
N VAL A 250 14.97 -7.04 6.53
CA VAL A 250 15.50 -8.16 5.74
C VAL A 250 16.17 -9.20 6.65
N ASN A 251 17.12 -8.77 7.48
CA ASN A 251 17.86 -9.67 8.37
C ASN A 251 16.94 -10.35 9.40
N GLN A 252 15.94 -9.64 9.90
CA GLN A 252 14.99 -10.19 10.87
C GLN A 252 14.00 -11.14 10.22
N PHE A 253 13.48 -10.83 9.02
CA PHE A 253 12.65 -11.72 8.21
C PHE A 253 13.36 -13.04 7.93
N TYR A 254 14.63 -12.96 7.54
CA TYR A 254 15.44 -14.15 7.31
C TYR A 254 15.77 -14.94 8.57
N LYS A 255 15.79 -14.34 9.76
CA LYS A 255 15.89 -15.07 11.04
C LYS A 255 14.59 -15.79 11.38
N CYS A 256 13.44 -15.19 11.09
CA CYS A 256 12.13 -15.77 11.37
C CYS A 256 11.72 -16.85 10.36
N CYS A 257 12.25 -16.83 9.13
CA CYS A 257 11.96 -17.84 8.11
C CYS A 257 13.00 -18.99 8.17
N PRO A 258 12.62 -20.21 8.61
CA PRO A 258 13.58 -21.30 8.83
C PRO A 258 14.33 -21.73 7.55
N ILE A 259 13.66 -21.68 6.40
CA ILE A 259 14.25 -22.05 5.09
C ILE A 259 15.34 -21.03 4.68
N LEU A 260 15.04 -19.74 4.83
CA LEU A 260 15.95 -18.67 4.40
C LEU A 260 17.06 -18.37 5.44
N HIS A 261 16.82 -18.69 6.71
CA HIS A 261 17.82 -18.58 7.77
C HIS A 261 19.08 -19.38 7.45
N ASN A 262 18.91 -20.59 6.91
CA ASN A 262 20.01 -21.47 6.52
C ASN A 262 20.84 -20.90 5.36
N ILE A 263 20.20 -20.22 4.41
CA ILE A 263 20.88 -19.55 3.28
C ILE A 263 21.74 -18.39 3.80
N LEU A 264 21.21 -17.60 4.75
CA LEU A 264 21.93 -16.49 5.34
C LEU A 264 23.09 -16.92 6.24
N LYS A 265 22.90 -18.01 7.00
CA LYS A 265 23.98 -18.63 7.78
C LYS A 265 25.10 -19.12 6.87
N LYS A 266 24.77 -19.75 5.74
CA LYS A 266 25.74 -20.20 4.73
C LYS A 266 26.48 -19.02 4.08
N LYS A 267 25.77 -17.94 3.74
CA LYS A 267 26.37 -16.70 3.19
C LYS A 267 27.28 -15.99 4.19
N ASN A 268 26.86 -15.87 5.45
CA ASN A 268 27.67 -15.23 6.49
C ASN A 268 28.93 -16.03 6.85
N ASN A 269 28.84 -17.37 6.82
CA ASN A 269 30.01 -18.23 6.98
C ASN A 269 30.98 -18.08 5.81
N ALA A 270 30.47 -18.06 4.57
CA ALA A 270 31.29 -17.83 3.38
C ALA A 270 31.93 -16.43 3.34
N VAL A 271 31.26 -15.40 3.89
CA VAL A 271 31.83 -14.03 4.02
C VAL A 271 32.86 -13.96 5.14
N LYS A 272 32.65 -14.66 6.26
CA LYS A 272 33.64 -14.78 7.35
C LYS A 272 34.89 -15.54 6.91
N GLU A 273 34.76 -16.58 6.09
CA GLU A 273 35.90 -17.29 5.50
C GLU A 273 36.67 -16.43 4.49
N LYS A 274 36.02 -15.40 3.90
CA LYS A 274 36.62 -14.52 2.88
C LYS A 274 37.26 -13.26 3.45
N ILE A 275 36.90 -12.85 4.66
CA ILE A 275 37.51 -11.72 5.37
C ILE A 275 38.57 -12.31 6.28
N ASN A 276 39.84 -12.20 5.88
CA ASN A 276 40.97 -12.57 6.75
C ASN A 276 40.87 -11.76 8.04
N GLU A 277 41.03 -12.40 9.21
CA GLU A 277 40.95 -11.73 10.52
C GLU A 277 41.88 -10.50 10.61
N THR A 278 42.97 -10.52 9.84
CA THR A 278 43.91 -9.42 9.67
C THR A 278 43.26 -8.14 9.10
N ASP A 279 42.34 -8.25 8.14
CA ASP A 279 41.69 -7.09 7.50
C ASP A 279 40.69 -6.39 8.44
N ILE A 280 40.16 -7.14 9.41
CA ILE A 280 39.29 -6.59 10.46
C ILE A 280 40.12 -5.73 11.41
N TYR A 281 41.29 -6.20 11.82
CA TYR A 281 42.21 -5.44 12.67
C TYR A 281 42.70 -4.16 11.98
N PHE A 282 43.10 -4.21 10.70
CA PHE A 282 43.56 -3.02 9.97
C PHE A 282 42.45 -1.99 9.74
N ASN A 283 41.21 -2.42 9.49
CA ASN A 283 40.08 -1.49 9.35
C ASN A 283 39.67 -0.87 10.70
N GLN A 284 39.73 -1.63 11.79
CA GLN A 284 39.51 -1.08 13.14
C GLN A 284 40.59 -0.06 13.52
N LEU A 285 41.86 -0.35 13.20
CA LEU A 285 42.97 0.56 13.45
C LEU A 285 42.84 1.85 12.62
N LYS A 286 42.49 1.73 11.34
CA LYS A 286 42.27 2.87 10.44
C LYS A 286 41.11 3.77 10.90
N ASN A 287 40.04 3.18 11.44
CA ASN A 287 38.88 3.92 11.95
C ASN A 287 39.12 4.54 13.34
N ALA A 288 40.13 4.09 14.08
CA ALA A 288 40.50 4.67 15.37
C ALA A 288 41.44 5.90 15.23
N TRP A 289 42.02 6.10 14.04
CA TRP A 289 42.99 7.16 13.75
C TRP A 289 42.42 8.31 12.88
N ILE A 290 41.12 8.29 12.57
CA ILE A 290 40.36 9.36 11.87
C ILE A 290 39.22 9.81 12.79
#